data_AF-A0A0V0I347-F1
#
_entry.id   AF-A0A0V0I347-F1
#
_cell.length_a   1.000
_cell.length_b   1.000
_cell.length_c   1.000
_cell.angle_alpha   90.00
_cell.angle_beta   90.00
_cell.angle_gamma   90.00
#
_symmetry.space_group_name_H-M   'P 1'
#
loop_
_entity.id
_entity.type
_entity.pdbx_description
1 polymer ?
#
loop_
_entity_poly.entity_id
_entity_poly.type
_entity_poly.pdbx_seq_one_letter_code
_entity_poly.pdbx_strand_id
1 'polypeptide(L)'
;MVPRTIENTRESDETVCLPDDEELFAGNDVDEFSAVLKNERSPKILITTSRYNSTRGPAFISDLISVIPNAHYYKRGTYDLKKIVQYANEKEFTSVIVVHTNRREPDALLVIGLPDGPTAHFKLSKLMLRKDIKNHGKPTSHKPELVLTNFTTRLGHRVGRMIQSLFPQDPEFRGRRVVTFHNQRDFIFFRHHRYIFETKESKQKESKGKISKDEKNPQERTIARLQECGPRFTLKLISLQHGTFDTKGGEYEWVHKPEMDTSRRRFFL
;
A
#
# COMPACT_ATOMS: atom_id res chain seq x y z
N MET A 1 -19.16 -28.12 -10.83
CA MET A 1 -18.09 -28.38 -9.83
C MET A 1 -17.27 -27.10 -9.69
N VAL A 2 -17.20 -26.52 -8.49
CA VAL A 2 -16.38 -25.31 -8.26
C VAL A 2 -14.91 -25.74 -8.16
N PRO A 3 -13.99 -25.17 -8.97
CA PRO A 3 -12.58 -25.56 -8.93
C PRO A 3 -11.96 -25.19 -7.57
N ARG A 4 -11.21 -26.12 -6.95
CA ARG A 4 -10.48 -25.87 -5.70
C ARG A 4 -9.25 -25.02 -5.98
N THR A 5 -9.22 -23.82 -5.41
CA THR A 5 -8.12 -22.85 -5.49
C THR A 5 -7.57 -22.63 -4.08
N ILE A 6 -6.36 -22.08 -3.98
CA ILE A 6 -5.79 -21.72 -2.67
C ILE A 6 -6.66 -20.69 -1.96
N GLU A 7 -7.29 -19.77 -2.69
CA GLU A 7 -8.16 -18.74 -2.12
C GLU A 7 -9.44 -19.34 -1.52
N ASN A 8 -10.13 -20.24 -2.24
CA ASN A 8 -11.37 -20.84 -1.73
C ASN A 8 -11.16 -22.00 -0.75
N THR A 9 -9.92 -22.41 -0.53
CA THR A 9 -9.54 -23.39 0.49
C THR A 9 -8.67 -22.75 1.59
N ARG A 10 -8.68 -21.42 1.71
CA ARG A 10 -8.03 -20.69 2.81
C ARG A 10 -8.50 -21.27 4.14
N GLU A 11 -7.55 -21.46 5.06
CA GLU A 11 -7.87 -21.86 6.44
C GLU A 11 -8.69 -20.76 7.11
N SER A 12 -9.72 -21.16 7.87
CA SER A 12 -10.54 -20.21 8.61
C SER A 12 -9.66 -19.46 9.62
N ASP A 13 -9.79 -18.14 9.64
CA ASP A 13 -9.04 -17.26 10.52
C ASP A 13 -10.04 -16.41 11.31
N GLU A 14 -10.03 -16.57 12.62
CA GLU A 14 -10.94 -15.85 13.55
C GLU A 14 -10.64 -14.35 13.60
N THR A 15 -9.46 -13.93 13.13
CA THR A 15 -9.07 -12.52 13.10
C THR A 15 -9.61 -11.77 11.89
N VAL A 16 -10.36 -12.42 10.99
CA VAL A 16 -11.02 -11.74 9.87
C VAL A 16 -12.03 -10.73 10.42
N CYS A 17 -11.88 -9.46 10.03
CA CYS A 17 -12.72 -8.37 10.50
C CYS A 17 -14.15 -8.58 9.99
N LEU A 18 -15.11 -8.47 10.91
CA LEU A 18 -16.53 -8.49 10.58
C LEU A 18 -17.07 -7.06 10.47
N PRO A 19 -18.04 -6.79 9.57
CA PRO A 19 -18.61 -5.46 9.41
C PRO A 19 -19.32 -4.89 10.65
N ASP A 20 -19.70 -5.76 11.58
CA ASP A 20 -20.42 -5.49 12.83
C ASP A 20 -19.54 -5.58 14.09
N ASP A 21 -18.21 -5.65 13.92
CA ASP A 21 -17.25 -5.67 15.03
C ASP A 21 -17.10 -4.26 15.66
N GLU A 22 -18.04 -3.89 16.54
CA GLU A 22 -18.07 -2.58 17.20
C GLU A 22 -16.77 -2.27 17.97
N GLU A 23 -16.15 -3.27 18.59
CA GLU A 23 -14.88 -3.12 19.31
C GLU A 23 -13.75 -2.67 18.37
N LEU A 24 -13.63 -3.33 17.22
CA LEU A 24 -12.64 -2.97 16.20
C LEU A 24 -12.83 -1.53 15.71
N PHE A 25 -14.08 -1.11 15.44
CA PHE A 25 -14.36 0.23 14.94
C PHE A 25 -14.16 1.30 16.02
N ALA A 26 -14.55 1.03 17.26
CA ALA A 26 -14.25 1.92 18.39
C ALA A 26 -12.74 2.09 18.58
N GLY A 27 -11.96 1.00 18.46
CA GLY A 27 -10.50 1.07 18.49
C GLY A 27 -9.90 1.90 17.35
N ASN A 28 -10.44 1.75 16.13
CA ASN A 28 -10.03 2.54 14.97
C ASN A 28 -10.28 4.04 15.12
N ASP A 29 -11.26 4.44 15.92
CA ASP A 29 -11.60 5.86 16.08
C ASP A 29 -10.59 6.65 16.92
N VAL A 30 -9.83 5.94 17.75
CA VAL A 30 -8.87 6.50 18.71
C VAL A 30 -7.43 6.07 18.43
N ASP A 31 -7.19 5.36 17.34
CA ASP A 31 -5.84 4.90 16.99
C ASP A 31 -4.96 6.04 16.46
N GLU A 32 -3.68 5.70 16.25
CA GLU A 32 -2.61 6.62 15.87
C GLU A 32 -2.83 7.24 14.46
N PHE A 33 -3.68 6.62 13.65
CA PHE A 33 -3.96 7.04 12.27
C PHE A 33 -5.22 7.89 12.15
N SER A 34 -6.13 7.80 13.14
CA SER A 34 -7.48 8.38 13.10
C SER A 34 -7.51 9.85 12.68
N ALA A 35 -6.66 10.70 13.25
CA ALA A 35 -6.60 12.12 12.91
C ALA A 35 -6.28 12.39 11.43
N VAL A 36 -5.42 11.55 10.81
CA VAL A 36 -5.12 11.67 9.37
C VAL A 36 -6.29 11.12 8.54
N LEU A 37 -6.84 9.98 8.94
CA LEU A 37 -7.93 9.32 8.21
C LEU A 37 -9.26 10.08 8.28
N LYS A 38 -9.48 10.87 9.34
CA LYS A 38 -10.62 11.79 9.53
C LYS A 38 -10.39 13.16 8.87
N ASN A 39 -9.26 13.36 8.17
CA ASN A 39 -8.85 14.64 7.58
C ASN A 39 -8.63 15.79 8.58
N GLU A 40 -8.45 15.50 9.87
CA GLU A 40 -8.14 16.51 10.89
C GLU A 40 -6.69 16.98 10.77
N ARG A 41 -5.79 16.08 10.33
CA ARG A 41 -4.38 16.36 10.10
C ARG A 41 -3.97 15.93 8.69
N SER A 42 -3.42 16.86 7.91
CA SER A 42 -2.86 16.53 6.60
C SER A 42 -1.62 15.65 6.73
N PRO A 43 -1.50 14.57 5.93
CA PRO A 43 -0.33 13.71 5.98
C PRO A 43 0.91 14.49 5.50
N LYS A 44 1.99 14.35 6.25
CA LYS A 44 3.30 14.95 5.97
C LYS A 44 4.36 13.89 6.21
N ILE A 45 5.02 13.43 5.13
CA ILE A 45 5.85 12.22 5.17
C ILE A 45 7.32 12.62 5.00
N LEU A 46 8.18 12.16 5.90
CA LEU A 46 9.63 12.25 5.74
C LEU A 46 10.13 10.95 5.15
N ILE A 47 10.79 11.00 4.00
CA ILE A 47 11.43 9.84 3.39
C ILE A 47 12.95 9.99 3.54
N THR A 48 13.63 8.92 3.93
CA THR A 48 15.08 8.88 4.06
C THR A 48 15.63 7.51 3.71
N THR A 49 16.94 7.35 3.62
CA THR A 49 17.61 6.07 3.31
C THR A 49 18.08 5.35 4.59
N SER A 50 18.67 4.16 4.45
CA SER A 50 19.66 3.65 5.41
C SER A 50 20.94 4.50 5.40
N ARG A 51 21.77 4.40 6.46
CA ARG A 51 23.04 5.15 6.56
C ARG A 51 23.93 4.89 5.34
N TYR A 52 24.10 3.61 5.00
CA TYR A 52 24.75 3.18 3.77
C TYR A 52 23.66 2.83 2.75
N ASN A 53 23.68 3.52 1.61
CA ASN A 53 22.76 3.28 0.50
C ASN A 53 23.51 3.33 -0.83
N SER A 54 22.90 2.76 -1.85
CA SER A 54 23.36 2.88 -3.24
C SER A 54 22.59 3.96 -3.96
N THR A 55 23.01 4.25 -5.19
CA THR A 55 22.31 5.17 -6.11
C THR A 55 20.85 4.75 -6.39
N ARG A 56 20.51 3.46 -6.28
CA ARG A 56 19.12 2.98 -6.47
C ARG A 56 18.18 3.38 -5.32
N GLY A 57 18.69 3.55 -4.10
CA GLY A 57 17.87 3.99 -2.95
C GLY A 57 17.26 5.38 -3.20
N PRO A 58 18.08 6.43 -3.42
CA PRO A 58 17.57 7.76 -3.77
C PRO A 58 16.74 7.78 -5.07
N ALA A 59 17.08 6.96 -6.07
CA ALA A 59 16.26 6.86 -7.28
C ALA A 59 14.85 6.31 -6.98
N PHE A 60 14.75 5.30 -6.12
CA PHE A 60 13.46 4.79 -5.65
C PHE A 60 12.71 5.82 -4.81
N ILE A 61 13.41 6.56 -3.94
CA ILE A 61 12.80 7.65 -3.16
C ILE A 61 12.22 8.73 -4.08
N SER A 62 12.92 9.11 -5.15
CA SER A 62 12.40 10.07 -6.15
C SER A 62 11.07 9.59 -6.76
N ASP A 63 11.00 8.30 -7.10
CA ASP A 63 9.76 7.68 -7.57
C ASP A 63 8.66 7.70 -6.48
N LEU A 64 8.99 7.41 -5.21
CA LEU A 64 8.04 7.48 -4.10
C LEU A 64 7.50 8.90 -3.83
N ILE A 65 8.34 9.93 -3.93
CA ILE A 65 7.91 11.34 -3.79
C ILE A 65 6.90 11.70 -4.88
N SER A 66 7.08 11.18 -6.10
CA SER A 66 6.13 11.43 -7.19
C SER A 66 4.75 10.77 -6.94
N VAL A 67 4.72 9.71 -6.14
CA VAL A 67 3.52 8.93 -5.81
C VAL A 67 2.80 9.52 -4.60
N ILE A 68 3.53 9.77 -3.51
CA ILE A 68 2.98 10.14 -2.20
C ILE A 68 2.93 11.66 -2.10
N PRO A 69 1.75 12.29 -2.07
CA PRO A 69 1.63 13.73 -1.86
C PRO A 69 2.26 14.15 -0.52
N ASN A 70 2.81 15.37 -0.45
CA ASN A 70 3.44 15.92 0.75
C ASN A 70 4.62 15.10 1.31
N ALA A 71 5.22 14.23 0.49
CA ALA A 71 6.44 13.52 0.84
C ALA A 71 7.69 14.39 0.63
N HIS A 72 8.58 14.39 1.61
CA HIS A 72 9.81 15.17 1.60
C HIS A 72 11.01 14.25 1.82
N TYR A 73 11.97 14.30 0.90
CA TYR A 73 13.21 13.55 1.05
C TYR A 73 14.26 14.34 1.82
N TYR A 74 14.78 13.74 2.89
CA TYR A 74 15.93 14.23 3.63
C TYR A 74 17.03 13.19 3.60
N LYS A 75 18.22 13.60 3.15
CA LYS A 75 19.40 12.74 3.13
C LYS A 75 19.76 12.34 4.56
N ARG A 76 19.94 11.04 4.79
CA ARG A 76 20.21 10.50 6.14
C ARG A 76 21.52 10.99 6.76
N GLY A 77 22.57 11.13 5.96
CA GLY A 77 23.91 11.40 6.49
C GLY A 77 24.32 10.37 7.55
N THR A 78 24.83 10.85 8.69
CA THR A 78 25.27 10.03 9.83
C THR A 78 24.22 9.91 10.94
N TYR A 79 23.04 10.52 10.77
CA TYR A 79 22.04 10.59 11.84
C TYR A 79 21.44 9.22 12.20
N ASP A 80 21.30 9.01 13.50
CA ASP A 80 20.60 7.87 14.10
C ASP A 80 19.10 7.96 13.82
N LEU A 81 18.44 6.81 13.68
CA LEU A 81 17.01 6.80 13.42
C LEU A 81 16.21 7.48 14.54
N LYS A 82 16.61 7.30 15.80
CA LYS A 82 15.98 7.98 16.95
C LYS A 82 16.04 9.52 16.83
N LYS A 83 17.18 10.07 16.37
CA LYS A 83 17.33 11.51 16.12
C LYS A 83 16.47 11.98 14.94
N ILE A 84 16.34 11.15 13.91
CA ILE A 84 15.47 11.45 12.76
C ILE A 84 14.00 11.47 13.20
N VAL A 85 13.57 10.51 14.03
CA VAL A 85 12.22 10.47 14.61
C VAL A 85 11.95 11.70 15.46
N GLN A 86 12.89 12.07 16.35
CA GLN A 86 12.78 13.28 17.15
C GLN A 86 12.63 14.53 16.26
N TYR A 87 13.51 14.70 15.28
CA TYR A 87 13.43 15.81 14.32
C TYR A 87 12.09 15.82 13.56
N ALA A 88 11.61 14.64 13.15
CA ALA A 88 10.37 14.51 12.42
C ALA A 88 9.16 14.90 13.29
N ASN A 89 9.17 14.55 14.59
CA ASN A 89 8.17 15.00 15.56
C ASN A 89 8.21 16.52 15.76
N GLU A 90 9.38 17.11 15.96
CA GLU A 90 9.57 18.57 16.09
C GLU A 90 9.12 19.35 14.84
N LYS A 91 9.15 18.70 13.67
CA LYS A 91 8.69 19.26 12.39
C LYS A 91 7.27 18.83 11.99
N GLU A 92 6.54 18.21 12.92
CA GLU A 92 5.15 17.80 12.75
C GLU A 92 4.91 16.87 11.55
N PHE A 93 5.89 16.02 11.22
CA PHE A 93 5.64 14.92 10.29
C PHE A 93 4.65 13.92 10.89
N THR A 94 3.81 13.31 10.07
CA THR A 94 2.86 12.26 10.45
C THR A 94 3.46 10.87 10.30
N SER A 95 4.47 10.73 9.44
CA SER A 95 5.14 9.44 9.24
C SER A 95 6.57 9.60 8.72
N VAL A 96 7.41 8.61 9.02
CA VAL A 96 8.75 8.46 8.45
C VAL A 96 8.82 7.17 7.64
N ILE A 97 9.34 7.24 6.43
CA ILE A 97 9.65 6.09 5.58
C ILE A 97 11.17 6.00 5.44
N VAL A 98 11.74 4.85 5.83
CA VAL A 98 13.16 4.55 5.65
C VAL A 98 13.31 3.49 4.56
N VAL A 99 14.00 3.84 3.49
CA VAL A 99 14.40 2.89 2.45
C VAL A 99 15.72 2.25 2.84
N HIS A 100 15.66 0.97 3.21
CA HIS A 100 16.85 0.18 3.47
C HIS A 100 17.44 -0.32 2.15
N THR A 101 18.76 -0.47 2.11
CA THR A 101 19.49 -0.99 0.95
C THR A 101 20.51 -2.01 1.39
N ASN A 102 20.53 -3.15 0.72
CA ASN A 102 21.50 -4.21 0.92
C ASN A 102 22.09 -4.63 -0.43
N ARG A 103 23.41 -4.90 -0.48
CA ARG A 103 24.12 -5.28 -1.73
C ARG A 103 23.78 -4.35 -2.91
N ARG A 104 23.66 -3.05 -2.64
CA ARG A 104 23.31 -1.97 -3.57
C ARG A 104 21.89 -1.99 -4.13
N GLU A 105 21.00 -2.80 -3.56
CA GLU A 105 19.61 -2.93 -3.98
C GLU A 105 18.66 -2.63 -2.81
N PRO A 106 17.60 -1.80 -3.01
CA PRO A 106 16.57 -1.62 -2.00
C PRO A 106 15.87 -2.95 -1.67
N ASP A 107 15.89 -3.34 -0.40
CA ASP A 107 15.42 -4.66 0.05
C ASP A 107 14.46 -4.63 1.25
N ALA A 108 14.28 -3.46 1.87
CA ALA A 108 13.26 -3.26 2.90
C ALA A 108 12.77 -1.82 2.96
N LEU A 109 11.53 -1.67 3.45
CA LEU A 109 10.92 -0.40 3.83
C LEU A 109 10.56 -0.46 5.30
N LEU A 110 10.93 0.56 6.05
CA LEU A 110 10.44 0.78 7.40
C LEU A 110 9.49 1.97 7.37
N VAL A 111 8.25 1.77 7.80
CA VAL A 111 7.23 2.83 7.91
C VAL A 111 6.95 3.05 9.39
N ILE A 112 7.16 4.27 9.86
CA ILE A 112 6.98 4.66 11.27
C ILE A 112 5.85 5.70 11.32
N GLY A 113 4.75 5.37 11.98
CA GLY A 113 3.73 6.34 12.35
C GLY A 113 4.26 7.28 13.43
N LEU A 114 3.95 8.57 13.33
CA LEU A 114 4.36 9.59 14.29
C LEU A 114 3.12 10.27 14.87
N PRO A 115 3.16 10.71 16.15
CA PRO A 115 4.35 10.83 16.98
C PRO A 115 4.83 9.56 17.67
N ASP A 116 3.92 8.63 17.94
CA ASP A 116 4.15 7.55 18.90
C ASP A 116 4.26 6.16 18.27
N GLY A 117 4.04 6.00 16.97
CA GLY A 117 4.06 4.69 16.30
C GLY A 117 2.75 4.40 15.57
N PRO A 118 2.51 3.13 15.17
CA PRO A 118 3.40 1.97 15.25
C PRO A 118 4.51 1.98 14.18
N THR A 119 5.42 1.01 14.24
CA THR A 119 6.51 0.82 13.27
C THR A 119 6.36 -0.48 12.50
N ALA A 120 6.14 -0.41 11.19
CA ALA A 120 6.06 -1.57 10.32
C ALA A 120 7.34 -1.75 9.51
N HIS A 121 7.91 -2.95 9.58
CA HIS A 121 9.04 -3.36 8.77
C HIS A 121 8.57 -4.30 7.66
N PHE A 122 8.78 -3.88 6.41
CA PHE A 122 8.46 -4.66 5.22
C PHE A 122 9.73 -5.10 4.51
N LYS A 123 9.77 -6.36 4.10
CA LYS A 123 10.70 -6.82 3.08
C LYS A 123 10.22 -6.32 1.71
N LEU A 124 11.10 -5.65 0.99
CA LEU A 124 10.88 -5.16 -0.36
C LEU A 124 11.45 -6.17 -1.36
N SER A 125 10.68 -6.47 -2.40
CA SER A 125 11.13 -7.35 -3.48
C SER A 125 10.57 -6.90 -4.82
N LYS A 126 11.19 -7.38 -5.91
CA LYS A 126 10.74 -7.14 -7.29
C LYS A 126 10.59 -5.64 -7.63
N LEU A 127 11.50 -4.80 -7.13
CA LEU A 127 11.51 -3.37 -7.42
C LEU A 127 11.87 -3.09 -8.88
N MET A 128 10.93 -2.56 -9.63
CA MET A 128 11.15 -1.90 -10.92
C MET A 128 10.90 -0.40 -10.76
N LEU A 129 11.90 0.42 -11.06
CA LEU A 129 11.73 1.87 -11.07
C LEU A 129 10.87 2.28 -12.25
N ARG A 130 10.21 3.43 -12.14
CA ARG A 130 9.34 3.97 -13.20
C ARG A 130 10.05 4.02 -14.55
N LYS A 131 11.31 4.49 -14.56
CA LYS A 131 12.13 4.62 -15.77
C LYS A 131 12.41 3.28 -16.47
N ASP A 132 12.35 2.17 -15.73
CA ASP A 132 12.65 0.83 -16.23
C ASP A 132 11.38 0.14 -16.80
N ILE A 133 10.20 0.76 -16.64
CA ILE A 133 8.91 0.23 -17.12
C ILE A 133 8.68 0.67 -18.57
N LYS A 134 8.38 -0.29 -19.44
CA LYS A 134 8.04 -0.02 -20.85
C LYS A 134 6.71 0.73 -20.95
N ASN A 135 6.64 1.73 -21.82
CA ASN A 135 5.44 2.54 -22.07
C ASN A 135 4.86 3.20 -20.81
N HIS A 136 5.70 3.54 -19.84
CA HIS A 136 5.25 4.22 -18.62
C HIS A 136 4.73 5.63 -18.93
N GLY A 137 3.68 6.02 -18.23
CA GLY A 137 3.13 7.37 -18.26
C GLY A 137 3.95 8.36 -17.43
N LYS A 138 3.65 9.64 -17.60
CA LYS A 138 4.11 10.70 -16.69
C LYS A 138 3.03 10.94 -15.63
N PRO A 139 3.37 10.84 -14.33
CA PRO A 139 2.42 11.17 -13.27
C PRO A 139 2.14 12.67 -13.29
N THR A 140 0.89 13.05 -13.03
CA THR A 140 0.50 14.44 -12.80
C THR A 140 0.66 14.78 -11.31
N SER A 141 0.55 16.05 -10.93
CA SER A 141 0.65 16.49 -9.52
C SER A 141 -0.58 16.18 -8.69
N HIS A 142 -1.70 15.78 -9.31
CA HIS A 142 -2.98 15.59 -8.62
C HIS A 142 -2.92 14.52 -7.54
N LYS A 143 -3.68 14.69 -6.45
CA LYS A 143 -3.79 13.67 -5.38
C LYS A 143 -4.40 12.38 -5.92
N PRO A 144 -3.74 11.22 -5.78
CA PRO A 144 -4.24 9.97 -6.32
C PRO A 144 -5.36 9.38 -5.47
N GLU A 145 -6.26 8.62 -6.09
CA GLU A 145 -7.13 7.68 -5.41
C GLU A 145 -6.31 6.53 -4.82
N LEU A 146 -6.65 6.07 -3.62
CA LEU A 146 -6.00 4.94 -2.97
C LEU A 146 -6.93 3.73 -2.95
N VAL A 147 -6.46 2.61 -3.50
CA VAL A 147 -7.18 1.33 -3.51
C VAL A 147 -6.40 0.31 -2.70
N LEU A 148 -7.00 -0.16 -1.61
CA LEU A 148 -6.51 -1.26 -0.80
C LEU A 148 -7.40 -2.47 -1.04
N THR A 149 -6.81 -3.63 -1.34
CA THR A 149 -7.55 -4.85 -1.64
C THR A 149 -7.07 -5.99 -0.75
N ASN A 150 -8.01 -6.73 -0.19
CA ASN A 150 -7.79 -7.94 0.64
C ASN A 150 -6.98 -7.73 1.93
N PHE A 151 -7.13 -6.58 2.59
CA PHE A 151 -6.64 -6.37 3.96
C PHE A 151 -7.78 -6.71 4.93
N THR A 152 -7.95 -8.00 5.21
CA THR A 152 -9.19 -8.54 5.78
C THR A 152 -9.07 -8.91 7.24
N THR A 153 -7.88 -9.31 7.71
CA THR A 153 -7.67 -9.67 9.11
C THR A 153 -7.49 -8.41 9.97
N ARG A 154 -7.55 -8.52 11.31
CA ARG A 154 -7.26 -7.38 12.22
C ARG A 154 -5.87 -6.80 11.97
N LEU A 155 -4.86 -7.65 11.72
CA LEU A 155 -3.52 -7.22 11.33
C LEU A 155 -3.51 -6.55 9.95
N GLY A 156 -4.19 -7.16 8.97
CA GLY A 156 -4.36 -6.60 7.63
C GLY A 156 -4.98 -5.22 7.66
N HIS A 157 -6.07 -5.06 8.41
CA HIS A 157 -6.77 -3.80 8.60
C HIS A 157 -5.85 -2.75 9.24
N ARG A 158 -5.11 -3.10 10.30
CA ARG A 158 -4.15 -2.18 10.94
C ARG A 158 -3.04 -1.72 9.98
N VAL A 159 -2.46 -2.65 9.21
CA VAL A 159 -1.47 -2.32 8.16
C VAL A 159 -2.10 -1.48 7.05
N GLY A 160 -3.34 -1.79 6.66
CA GLY A 160 -4.11 -1.04 5.68
C GLY A 160 -4.31 0.41 6.11
N ARG A 161 -4.75 0.64 7.35
CA ARG A 161 -4.92 1.97 7.96
C ARG A 161 -3.62 2.76 8.01
N MET A 162 -2.51 2.12 8.39
CA MET A 162 -1.19 2.74 8.35
C MET A 162 -0.78 3.13 6.92
N ILE A 163 -1.09 2.32 5.90
CA ILE A 163 -0.82 2.67 4.51
C ILE A 163 -1.74 3.82 4.06
N GLN A 164 -3.01 3.83 4.48
CA GLN A 164 -3.96 4.92 4.20
C GLN A 164 -3.48 6.25 4.75
N SER A 165 -2.92 6.27 5.97
CA SER A 165 -2.44 7.50 6.61
C SER A 165 -1.20 8.10 5.93
N LEU A 166 -0.59 7.41 4.96
CA LEU A 166 0.48 7.97 4.12
C LEU A 166 -0.07 8.84 2.98
N PHE A 167 -1.38 8.81 2.70
CA PHE A 167 -2.00 9.52 1.58
C PHE A 167 -3.07 10.50 2.07
N PRO A 168 -3.29 11.62 1.37
CA PRO A 168 -4.43 12.50 1.66
C PRO A 168 -5.76 11.77 1.42
N GLN A 169 -6.78 12.01 2.25
CA GLN A 169 -8.10 11.38 2.07
C GLN A 169 -9.04 12.20 1.16
N ASP A 170 -8.49 13.15 0.39
CA ASP A 170 -9.20 14.00 -0.56
C ASP A 170 -8.63 13.83 -1.99
N PRO A 171 -8.90 12.70 -2.67
CA PRO A 171 -8.35 12.42 -3.99
C PRO A 171 -8.92 13.34 -5.08
N GLU A 172 -8.10 13.66 -6.08
CA GLU A 172 -8.48 14.52 -7.21
C GLU A 172 -8.79 13.67 -8.45
N PHE A 173 -10.06 13.27 -8.60
CA PHE A 173 -10.53 12.40 -9.68
C PHE A 173 -10.25 12.93 -11.09
N ARG A 174 -10.19 14.26 -11.27
CA ARG A 174 -9.80 14.89 -12.55
C ARG A 174 -8.41 14.45 -13.01
N GLY A 175 -7.50 14.20 -12.07
CA GLY A 175 -6.15 13.72 -12.34
C GLY A 175 -6.09 12.29 -12.86
N ARG A 176 -7.15 11.50 -12.64
CA ARG A 176 -7.28 10.08 -13.01
C ARG A 176 -6.07 9.25 -12.60
N ARG A 177 -5.58 9.46 -11.38
CA ARG A 177 -4.45 8.73 -10.79
C ARG A 177 -4.97 7.79 -9.73
N VAL A 178 -4.47 6.56 -9.73
CA VAL A 178 -4.80 5.56 -8.72
C VAL A 178 -3.53 4.86 -8.25
N VAL A 179 -3.38 4.76 -6.93
CA VAL A 179 -2.38 3.97 -6.24
C VAL A 179 -3.07 2.74 -5.68
N THR A 180 -2.53 1.56 -5.97
CA THR A 180 -3.13 0.29 -5.57
C THR A 180 -2.14 -0.49 -4.71
N PHE A 181 -2.62 -0.91 -3.55
CA PHE A 181 -1.98 -1.91 -2.69
C PHE A 181 -2.89 -3.14 -2.68
N HIS A 182 -2.48 -4.18 -3.41
CA HIS A 182 -3.23 -5.42 -3.51
C HIS A 182 -2.57 -6.48 -2.65
N ASN A 183 -3.21 -6.87 -1.55
CA ASN A 183 -2.74 -7.99 -0.74
C ASN A 183 -3.18 -9.31 -1.40
N GLN A 184 -2.22 -10.20 -1.63
CA GLN A 184 -2.48 -11.57 -2.05
C GLN A 184 -1.48 -12.48 -1.35
N ARG A 185 -1.99 -13.31 -0.43
CA ARG A 185 -1.20 -14.30 0.33
C ARG A 185 -0.04 -13.66 1.09
N ASP A 186 -0.32 -12.57 1.81
CA ASP A 186 0.62 -11.73 2.55
C ASP A 186 1.67 -11.00 1.71
N PHE A 187 1.56 -11.06 0.37
CA PHE A 187 2.32 -10.21 -0.53
C PHE A 187 1.47 -9.01 -0.94
N ILE A 188 1.92 -7.82 -0.55
CA ILE A 188 1.30 -6.56 -0.91
C ILE A 188 1.94 -6.07 -2.21
N PHE A 189 1.21 -6.15 -3.31
CA PHE A 189 1.64 -5.65 -4.60
C PHE A 189 1.29 -4.17 -4.73
N PHE A 190 2.33 -3.34 -4.85
CA PHE A 190 2.17 -1.92 -5.12
C PHE A 190 2.13 -1.65 -6.62
N ARG A 191 1.14 -0.89 -7.07
CA ARG A 191 1.08 -0.36 -8.44
C ARG A 191 0.57 1.09 -8.44
N HIS A 192 1.05 1.87 -9.39
CA HIS A 192 0.59 3.24 -9.60
C HIS A 192 0.19 3.45 -11.06
N HIS A 193 -1.08 3.73 -11.30
CA HIS A 193 -1.66 3.86 -12.63
C HIS A 193 -2.29 5.23 -12.84
N ARG A 194 -2.33 5.63 -14.10
CA ARG A 194 -3.36 6.54 -14.62
C ARG A 194 -4.43 5.73 -15.34
N TYR A 195 -5.66 6.22 -15.34
CA TYR A 195 -6.77 5.52 -16.00
C TYR A 195 -7.56 6.42 -16.95
N ILE A 196 -8.22 5.79 -17.91
CA ILE A 196 -9.19 6.42 -18.82
C ILE A 196 -10.39 5.47 -18.95
N PHE A 197 -11.59 6.01 -18.91
CA PHE A 197 -12.81 5.25 -19.21
C PHE A 197 -13.08 5.27 -20.71
N GLU A 198 -13.25 4.09 -21.29
CA GLU A 198 -13.67 3.88 -22.67
C GLU A 198 -15.03 3.16 -22.67
N THR A 199 -16.03 3.73 -23.33
CA THR A 199 -17.30 3.02 -23.58
C THR A 199 -17.09 2.11 -24.78
N LYS A 200 -17.36 0.82 -24.62
CA LYS A 200 -17.39 -0.15 -25.73
C LYS A 200 -18.79 -0.66 -25.94
N GLU A 201 -19.24 -0.63 -27.19
CA GLU A 201 -20.43 -1.36 -27.62
C GLU A 201 -20.12 -2.86 -27.61
N SER A 202 -20.85 -3.64 -26.82
CA SER A 202 -20.74 -5.10 -26.90
C SER A 202 -21.50 -5.59 -28.13
N LYS A 203 -20.78 -5.93 -29.22
CA LYS A 203 -21.36 -6.78 -30.26
C LYS A 203 -21.64 -8.15 -29.65
N GLN A 204 -22.92 -8.48 -29.43
CA GLN A 204 -23.28 -9.86 -29.06
C GLN A 204 -22.78 -10.78 -30.18
N LYS A 205 -21.91 -11.74 -29.85
CA LYS A 205 -21.63 -12.85 -30.76
C LYS A 205 -22.95 -13.60 -30.90
N GLU A 206 -23.56 -13.55 -32.08
CA GLU A 206 -24.71 -14.37 -32.43
C GLU A 206 -24.39 -15.84 -32.12
N SER A 207 -25.00 -16.36 -31.06
CA SER A 207 -25.14 -17.79 -30.90
C SER A 207 -26.20 -18.20 -31.92
N LYS A 208 -25.80 -19.00 -32.92
CA LYS A 208 -26.72 -19.57 -33.91
C LYS A 208 -27.79 -20.41 -33.18
N GLY A 209 -28.95 -19.82 -32.91
CA GLY A 209 -30.05 -20.50 -32.24
C GLY A 209 -31.28 -19.62 -32.07
N LYS A 210 -32.18 -19.68 -33.07
CA LYS A 210 -33.58 -19.20 -33.10
C LYS A 210 -33.86 -17.73 -32.75
N ILE A 211 -34.35 -17.03 -33.77
CA ILE A 211 -34.84 -15.65 -33.78
C ILE A 211 -36.09 -15.53 -32.88
N SER A 212 -35.98 -14.77 -31.80
CA SER A 212 -37.08 -13.99 -31.24
C SER A 212 -36.75 -12.51 -31.42
N LYS A 213 -37.59 -11.80 -32.18
CA LYS A 213 -37.49 -10.35 -32.40
C LYS A 213 -37.92 -9.62 -31.12
N ASP A 214 -36.98 -9.44 -30.21
CA ASP A 214 -37.05 -8.38 -29.21
C ASP A 214 -35.89 -7.42 -29.47
N GLU A 215 -36.22 -6.14 -29.66
CA GLU A 215 -35.28 -5.03 -29.76
C GLU A 215 -34.42 -4.97 -28.49
N LYS A 216 -33.23 -5.57 -28.53
CA LYS A 216 -32.26 -5.46 -27.44
C LYS A 216 -31.34 -4.28 -27.71
N ASN A 217 -31.53 -3.21 -26.93
CA ASN A 217 -30.63 -2.06 -26.89
C ASN A 217 -29.16 -2.55 -26.75
N PRO A 218 -28.22 -2.01 -27.54
CA PRO A 218 -26.81 -2.33 -27.39
C PRO A 218 -26.37 -2.01 -25.96
N GLN A 219 -25.89 -3.03 -25.24
CA GLN A 219 -25.45 -2.88 -23.87
C GLN A 219 -24.08 -2.18 -23.88
N GLU A 220 -24.07 -0.88 -23.63
CA GLU A 220 -22.83 -0.12 -23.48
C GLU A 220 -22.07 -0.63 -22.25
N ARG A 221 -20.82 -1.04 -22.45
CA ARG A 221 -19.94 -1.47 -21.36
C ARG A 221 -18.78 -0.49 -21.22
N THR A 222 -18.76 0.24 -20.12
CA THR A 222 -17.63 1.09 -19.75
C THR A 222 -16.47 0.23 -19.24
N ILE A 223 -15.27 0.45 -19.79
CA ILE A 223 -14.04 -0.26 -19.42
C ILE A 223 -13.00 0.78 -18.99
N ALA A 224 -12.31 0.53 -17.87
CA ALA A 224 -11.16 1.32 -17.47
C ALA A 224 -9.88 0.78 -18.16
N ARG A 225 -9.22 1.62 -18.96
CA ARG A 225 -7.87 1.37 -19.45
C ARG A 225 -6.87 1.94 -18.46
N LEU A 226 -5.88 1.14 -18.09
CA LEU A 226 -4.83 1.52 -17.15
C LEU A 226 -3.50 1.69 -17.88
N GLN A 227 -2.72 2.68 -17.45
CA GLN A 227 -1.32 2.82 -17.82
C GLN A 227 -0.50 3.12 -16.58
N GLU A 228 0.55 2.36 -16.36
CA GLU A 228 1.40 2.58 -15.20
C GLU A 228 2.23 3.86 -15.32
N CYS A 229 2.42 4.54 -14.20
CA CYS A 229 3.14 5.81 -14.16
C CYS A 229 4.05 6.00 -12.93
N GLY A 230 4.20 4.97 -12.10
CA GLY A 230 5.11 4.93 -10.95
C GLY A 230 5.85 3.60 -10.84
N PRO A 231 6.63 3.38 -9.76
CA PRO A 231 7.41 2.16 -9.58
C PRO A 231 6.51 0.93 -9.36
N ARG A 232 7.05 -0.26 -9.59
CA ARG A 232 6.43 -1.53 -9.18
C ARG A 232 7.28 -2.16 -8.09
N PHE A 233 6.66 -2.64 -7.05
CA PHE A 233 7.34 -3.47 -6.06
C PHE A 233 6.33 -4.33 -5.31
N THR A 234 6.86 -5.28 -4.54
CA THR A 234 6.10 -6.16 -3.67
C THR A 234 6.66 -6.05 -2.26
N LEU A 235 5.77 -5.85 -1.29
CA LEU A 235 6.08 -5.85 0.13
C LEU A 235 5.60 -7.16 0.78
N LYS A 236 6.34 -7.65 1.76
CA LYS A 236 5.87 -8.66 2.72
C LYS A 236 6.14 -8.11 4.12
N LEU A 237 5.12 -8.08 4.98
CA LEU A 237 5.31 -7.64 6.37
C LEU A 237 6.25 -8.61 7.08
N ILE A 238 7.26 -8.07 7.76
CA ILE A 238 8.22 -8.82 8.57
C ILE A 238 7.93 -8.62 10.05
N SER A 239 7.62 -7.39 10.46
CA SER A 239 7.18 -7.12 11.82
C SER A 239 6.35 -5.84 11.88
N LEU A 240 5.48 -5.80 12.89
CA LEU A 240 4.74 -4.63 13.32
C LEU A 240 5.04 -4.42 14.80
N GLN A 241 5.63 -3.28 15.12
CA GLN A 241 6.08 -2.92 16.45
C GLN A 241 5.16 -1.85 17.03
N HIS A 242 4.78 -1.99 18.30
CA HIS A 242 4.22 -0.90 19.08
C HIS A 242 5.26 0.20 19.23
N GLY A 243 4.83 1.45 19.23
CA GLY A 243 5.76 2.54 19.42
C GLY A 243 6.49 2.97 18.14
N THR A 244 7.35 3.96 18.31
CA THR A 244 8.38 4.28 17.32
C THR A 244 9.53 3.27 17.39
N PHE A 245 10.40 3.27 16.37
CA PHE A 245 11.47 2.29 16.21
C PHE A 245 12.37 2.12 17.47
N ASP A 246 12.29 0.97 18.13
CA ASP A 246 13.21 0.58 19.21
C ASP A 246 13.70 -0.87 19.10
N THR A 247 14.99 -1.05 18.82
CA THR A 247 15.58 -2.38 18.60
C THR A 247 15.94 -3.14 19.87
N LYS A 248 15.83 -2.51 21.05
CA LYS A 248 16.30 -3.12 22.31
C LYS A 248 15.17 -3.66 23.17
N GLY A 249 14.12 -2.87 23.39
CA GLY A 249 13.02 -3.22 24.27
C GLY A 249 11.64 -2.96 23.70
N GLY A 250 11.52 -2.59 22.42
CA GLY A 250 10.21 -2.28 21.85
C GLY A 250 9.38 -3.54 21.65
N GLU A 251 8.11 -3.44 22.04
CA GLU A 251 7.14 -4.53 22.01
C GLU A 251 6.59 -4.72 20.58
N TYR A 252 6.43 -5.98 20.17
CA TYR A 252 5.92 -6.30 18.85
C TYR A 252 4.48 -6.79 18.91
N GLU A 253 3.61 -6.13 18.15
CA GLU A 253 2.26 -6.60 17.86
C GLU A 253 2.31 -7.90 17.07
N TRP A 254 3.22 -7.96 16.10
CA TRP A 254 3.34 -9.10 15.21
C TRP A 254 4.75 -9.22 14.65
N VAL A 255 5.26 -10.44 14.54
CA VAL A 255 6.54 -10.75 13.91
C VAL A 255 6.38 -12.01 13.07
N HIS A 256 6.81 -11.94 11.80
CA HIS A 256 6.89 -13.10 10.94
C HIS A 256 7.95 -14.07 11.48
N LYS A 257 7.56 -15.33 11.64
CA LYS A 257 8.47 -16.42 12.00
C LYS A 257 8.44 -17.52 10.94
N PRO A 258 9.56 -18.19 10.63
CA PRO A 258 9.59 -19.25 9.61
C PRO A 258 8.56 -20.37 9.83
N GLU A 259 8.23 -20.67 11.09
CA GLU A 259 7.25 -21.69 11.46
C GLU A 259 5.82 -21.34 11.01
N MET A 260 5.57 -20.06 10.73
CA MET A 260 4.29 -19.57 10.22
C MET A 260 4.08 -19.90 8.74
N ASP A 261 5.16 -20.16 7.99
CA ASP A 261 5.11 -20.52 6.56
C ASP A 261 4.83 -22.03 6.34
N THR A 262 4.39 -22.76 7.38
CA THR A 262 4.11 -24.21 7.34
C THR A 262 2.88 -24.57 6.50
N SER A 263 1.85 -23.72 6.49
CA SER A 263 0.68 -23.89 5.60
C SER A 263 0.67 -22.88 4.47
N ARG A 264 0.46 -23.37 3.24
CA ARG A 264 0.28 -22.52 2.05
C ARG A 264 -1.12 -21.90 1.94
N ARG A 265 -2.02 -22.23 2.88
CA ARG A 265 -3.43 -21.78 2.91
C ARG A 265 -3.73 -20.86 4.10
N ARG A 266 -2.72 -20.55 4.91
CA ARG A 266 -2.80 -19.61 6.02
C ARG A 266 -2.16 -18.29 5.60
N PHE A 267 -2.89 -17.19 5.79
CA PHE A 267 -2.46 -15.82 5.49
C PHE A 267 -2.83 -14.91 6.65
N PHE A 268 -1.99 -13.93 6.94
CA PHE A 268 -2.08 -13.09 8.14
C PHE A 268 -2.62 -11.68 7.89
N LEU A 269 -2.67 -11.22 6.64
CA LEU A 269 -3.23 -9.93 6.23
C LEU A 269 -4.64 -10.06 5.63
#